data_AF-A0A950HH08-F1
#
_entry.id   AF-A0A950HH08-F1
#
_cell.length_a   1.000
_cell.length_b   1.000
_cell.length_c   1.000
_cell.angle_alpha   90.00
_cell.angle_beta   90.00
_cell.angle_gamma   90.00
#
_symmetry.space_group_name_H-M   'P 1'
#
loop_
_entity.id
_entity.type
_entity.pdbx_description
1 polymer ?
#
loop_
_entity_poly.entity_id
_entity_poly.type
_entity_poly.pdbx_seq_one_letter_code
_entity_poly.pdbx_strand_id
1 'polypeptide(L)'
;AMQKQAAGMENPLIEAGAFTTRHHRIAFRHEGKLLEPIAGQFLIDFASEEKVVARKSSAPLKPVPIESVAELFARGIALEDNPATESAAMDCYLKVLELDRSHAAAHINVGTLYYNHQEYRGAEQHYRAAINIDPRYALAYFDLGNVLDETGRVMEAIQAYKTALQLAPTYADAHYNVALAYEKAREPRKALRHWQAYIKLDTSGPWSVHARNQIQRILQSDGLKLVPKQQSN
;
A
#
# COMPACT_ATOMS: atom_id res chain seq x y z
N ALA A 1 37.13 29.82 23.50
CA ALA A 1 38.16 28.95 22.89
C ALA A 1 37.64 27.52 22.63
N MET A 2 36.99 26.85 23.58
CA MET A 2 36.55 25.45 23.41
C MET A 2 35.45 25.19 22.35
N GLN A 3 34.62 26.16 21.97
CA GLN A 3 33.56 25.95 20.97
C GLN A 3 34.07 25.71 19.54
N LYS A 4 35.32 26.11 19.20
CA LYS A 4 35.86 25.94 17.85
C LYS A 4 36.59 24.61 17.62
N GLN A 5 36.85 23.81 18.67
CA GLN A 5 37.59 22.55 18.57
C GLN A 5 36.70 21.30 18.50
N ALA A 6 35.38 21.43 18.63
CA ALA A 6 34.44 20.31 18.51
C ALA A 6 33.91 20.08 17.07
N ALA A 7 34.42 20.82 16.07
CA ALA A 7 33.89 20.85 14.70
C ALA A 7 34.15 19.59 13.86
N GLY A 8 34.59 18.48 14.47
CA GLY A 8 34.84 17.20 13.81
C GLY A 8 34.45 15.97 14.63
N MET A 9 33.65 16.14 15.70
CA MET A 9 33.12 15.02 16.49
C MET A 9 31.71 14.69 16.00
N GLU A 10 31.47 13.45 15.59
CA GLU A 10 30.15 13.01 15.12
C GLU A 10 29.15 12.95 16.28
N ASN A 11 29.60 12.63 17.50
CA ASN A 11 28.74 12.63 18.68
C ASN A 11 29.46 13.04 19.98
N PRO A 12 29.53 14.34 20.30
CA PRO A 12 30.34 14.85 21.40
C PRO A 12 29.90 14.38 22.81
N LEU A 13 28.67 13.89 22.98
CA LEU A 13 28.19 13.38 24.28
C LEU A 13 28.65 11.94 24.58
N ILE A 14 29.03 11.18 23.56
CA ILE A 14 29.53 9.80 23.69
C ILE A 14 31.06 9.77 23.62
N GLU A 15 31.65 10.66 22.82
CA GLU A 15 33.10 10.74 22.62
C GLU A 15 33.82 11.53 23.72
N ALA A 16 33.15 12.49 24.38
CA ALA A 16 33.74 13.28 25.44
C ALA A 16 33.60 12.59 26.82
N GLY A 17 34.60 11.79 27.19
CA GLY A 17 34.82 11.40 28.59
C GLY A 17 35.80 12.37 29.27
N ALA A 18 35.47 12.86 30.46
CA ALA A 18 36.40 13.63 31.28
C ALA A 18 37.23 12.68 32.15
N PHE A 19 38.56 12.68 31.95
CA PHE A 19 39.47 11.85 32.74
C PHE A 19 40.39 12.72 33.59
N THR A 20 40.59 12.32 34.85
CA THR A 20 41.59 12.91 35.73
C THR A 20 42.86 12.07 35.65
N THR A 21 43.98 12.68 35.24
CA THR A 21 45.29 12.05 35.42
C THR A 21 45.77 12.25 36.85
N ARG A 22 46.80 11.51 37.30
CA ARG A 22 47.39 11.62 38.67
C ARG A 22 47.74 13.06 39.09
N HIS A 23 47.83 14.00 38.14
CA HIS A 23 48.15 15.41 38.36
C HIS A 23 46.97 16.38 38.11
N HIS A 24 45.71 15.95 38.31
CA HIS A 24 44.52 16.83 38.27
C HIS A 24 44.30 17.57 36.93
N ARG A 25 44.72 16.98 35.80
CA ARG A 25 44.42 17.52 34.46
C ARG A 25 43.17 16.86 33.90
N ILE A 26 42.30 17.67 33.29
CA ILE A 26 41.13 17.22 32.51
C ILE A 26 41.60 16.98 31.07
N ALA A 27 41.35 15.77 30.55
CA ALA A 27 41.60 15.40 29.16
C ALA A 27 40.35 14.79 28.52
N PHE A 28 40.25 14.90 27.20
CA PHE A 28 39.17 14.34 26.38
C PHE A 28 39.71 13.19 25.52
N ARG A 29 38.85 12.28 25.07
CA ARG A 29 39.24 11.23 24.12
C ARG A 29 38.65 11.55 22.74
N HIS A 30 39.48 11.53 21.70
CA HIS A 30 39.07 11.70 20.30
C HIS A 30 39.71 10.59 19.47
N GLU A 31 38.88 9.81 18.76
CA GLU A 31 39.32 8.63 17.99
C GLU A 31 40.21 7.66 18.80
N GLY A 32 39.89 7.48 20.08
CA GLY A 32 40.63 6.59 20.97
C GLY A 32 41.88 7.19 21.63
N LYS A 33 42.33 8.38 21.23
CA LYS A 33 43.53 9.07 21.77
C LYS A 33 43.15 10.16 22.78
N LEU A 34 43.97 10.35 23.81
CA LEU A 34 43.78 11.44 24.78
C LEU A 34 44.22 12.78 24.18
N LEU A 35 43.42 13.82 24.36
CA LEU A 35 43.62 15.17 23.88
C LEU A 35 43.54 16.18 25.04
N GLU A 36 44.49 17.11 25.09
CA GLU A 36 44.47 18.22 26.03
C GLU A 36 43.62 19.38 25.48
N PRO A 37 42.59 19.86 26.19
CA PRO A 37 41.58 20.75 25.63
C PRO A 37 42.02 22.20 25.36
N ILE A 38 43.13 22.66 25.93
CA ILE A 38 43.57 24.05 25.75
C ILE A 38 44.63 24.10 24.64
N ALA A 39 45.61 23.19 24.67
CA ALA A 39 46.66 23.16 23.65
C ALA A 39 46.30 22.38 22.38
N GLY A 40 45.26 21.53 22.41
CA GLY A 40 44.93 20.64 21.29
C GLY A 40 46.01 19.59 21.02
N GLN A 41 46.86 19.29 22.01
CA GLN A 41 47.93 18.31 21.90
C GLN A 41 47.43 16.92 22.30
N PHE A 42 47.80 15.91 21.52
CA PHE A 42 47.59 14.53 21.90
C PHE A 42 48.55 14.15 23.04
N LEU A 43 48.00 13.52 24.09
CA LEU A 43 48.75 13.06 25.24
C LEU A 43 49.16 11.59 25.04
N ILE A 44 50.42 11.27 25.38
CA ILE A 44 50.91 9.89 25.40
C ILE A 44 50.43 9.26 26.71
N ASP A 45 49.66 8.17 26.58
CA ASP A 45 49.20 7.39 27.72
C ASP A 45 50.23 6.30 28.06
N PHE A 46 50.82 6.37 29.25
CA PHE A 46 51.77 5.40 29.78
C PHE A 46 51.13 4.47 30.83
N ALA A 47 49.80 4.50 31.02
CA ALA A 47 49.09 3.56 31.86
C ALA A 47 48.95 2.20 31.14
N SER A 48 50.06 1.50 30.96
CA SER A 48 50.07 0.12 30.48
C SER A 48 49.64 -0.83 31.61
N GLU A 49 48.34 -0.86 31.92
CA GLU A 49 47.73 -1.99 32.64
C GLU A 49 46.20 -2.01 32.45
N GLU A 50 45.71 -1.71 31.26
CA GLU A 50 44.33 -2.08 30.90
C GLU A 50 44.33 -3.56 30.51
N LYS A 51 43.80 -4.41 31.41
CA LYS A 51 43.20 -5.68 30.99
C LYS A 51 42.15 -5.31 29.95
N VAL A 52 42.50 -5.46 28.67
CA VAL A 52 41.55 -5.45 27.58
C VAL A 52 40.62 -6.62 27.86
N VAL A 53 39.50 -6.35 28.53
CA VAL A 53 38.32 -7.20 28.40
C VAL A 53 37.91 -6.99 26.97
N ALA A 54 38.52 -7.77 26.08
CA ALA A 54 38.00 -8.02 24.77
C ALA A 54 36.64 -8.63 25.07
N ARG A 55 35.62 -7.77 25.15
CA ARG A 55 34.23 -8.15 24.97
C ARG A 55 34.33 -8.95 23.69
N LYS A 56 34.17 -10.29 23.78
CA LYS A 56 34.12 -11.15 22.59
C LYS A 56 33.28 -10.35 21.63
N SER A 57 33.88 -9.89 20.54
CA SER A 57 33.13 -9.26 19.47
C SER A 57 32.01 -10.24 19.25
N SER A 58 30.79 -9.89 19.66
CA SER A 58 29.62 -10.62 19.20
C SER A 58 29.85 -10.69 17.71
N ALA A 59 29.86 -11.92 17.16
CA ALA A 59 30.06 -12.14 15.74
C ALA A 59 29.37 -11.00 14.99
N PRO A 60 30.02 -10.35 13.99
CA PRO A 60 29.44 -9.20 13.32
C PRO A 60 27.99 -9.55 13.08
N LEU A 61 27.07 -8.79 13.70
CA LEU A 61 25.65 -8.99 13.51
C LEU A 61 25.54 -9.06 12.01
N LYS A 62 25.20 -10.24 11.46
CA LYS A 62 24.94 -10.35 10.03
C LYS A 62 24.02 -9.19 9.76
N PRO A 63 24.36 -8.24 8.86
CA PRO A 63 23.46 -7.15 8.57
C PRO A 63 22.13 -7.83 8.26
N VAL A 64 21.16 -7.68 9.16
CA VAL A 64 19.82 -8.17 8.91
C VAL A 64 19.46 -7.44 7.62
N PRO A 65 19.20 -8.15 6.52
CA PRO A 65 18.81 -7.48 5.29
C PRO A 65 17.66 -6.57 5.69
N ILE A 66 17.86 -5.26 5.56
CA ILE A 66 16.75 -4.33 5.70
C ILE A 66 15.93 -4.64 4.45
N GLU A 67 14.97 -5.56 4.57
CA GLU A 67 14.10 -5.91 3.45
C GLU A 67 13.49 -4.60 2.98
N SER A 68 13.81 -4.25 1.75
CA SER A 68 13.32 -3.01 1.16
C SER A 68 11.80 -3.09 1.03
N VAL A 69 11.14 -1.93 1.02
CA VAL A 69 9.68 -1.86 0.78
C VAL A 69 9.30 -2.62 -0.50
N ALA A 70 10.13 -2.52 -1.54
CA ALA A 70 9.91 -3.21 -2.81
C ALA A 70 10.02 -4.74 -2.68
N GLU A 71 11.00 -5.27 -1.95
CA GLU A 71 11.16 -6.71 -1.74
C GLU A 71 10.02 -7.29 -0.89
N LEU A 72 9.62 -6.58 0.17
CA LEU A 72 8.47 -6.95 1.00
C LEU A 72 7.18 -7.00 0.18
N PHE A 73 6.95 -5.98 -0.65
CA PHE A 73 5.77 -5.91 -1.50
C PHE A 73 5.76 -7.03 -2.56
N ALA A 74 6.89 -7.27 -3.22
CA ALA A 74 7.03 -8.35 -4.21
C ALA A 74 6.84 -9.74 -3.56
N ARG A 75 7.34 -9.93 -2.34
CA ARG A 75 7.11 -11.15 -1.56
C ARG A 75 5.64 -11.32 -1.21
N GLY A 76 4.96 -10.24 -0.81
CA GLY A 76 3.51 -10.26 -0.57
C GLY A 76 2.75 -10.78 -1.80
N ILE A 77 3.03 -10.22 -2.98
CA ILE A 77 2.40 -10.64 -4.25
C ILE A 77 2.66 -12.13 -4.53
N ALA A 78 3.89 -12.59 -4.38
CA ALA A 78 4.24 -13.99 -4.62
C ALA A 78 3.52 -14.98 -3.68
N LEU A 79 3.07 -14.50 -2.51
CA LEU A 79 2.34 -15.32 -1.53
C LEU A 79 0.82 -15.32 -1.75
N GLU A 80 0.27 -14.44 -2.60
CA GLU A 80 -1.17 -14.39 -2.89
C GLU A 80 -1.66 -15.56 -3.74
N ASP A 81 -0.78 -16.17 -4.54
CA ASP A 81 -1.12 -17.27 -5.44
C ASP A 81 -1.62 -18.53 -4.71
N ASN A 82 -1.39 -18.64 -3.40
CA ASN A 82 -1.78 -19.80 -2.60
C ASN A 82 -2.59 -19.37 -1.37
N PRO A 83 -3.84 -19.86 -1.21
CA PRO A 83 -4.66 -19.58 -0.04
C PRO A 83 -4.00 -19.94 1.30
N ALA A 84 -3.10 -20.93 1.33
CA ALA A 84 -2.40 -21.31 2.55
C ALA A 84 -1.37 -20.24 3.01
N THR A 85 -0.93 -19.35 2.12
CA THR A 85 0.04 -18.30 2.39
C THR A 85 -0.57 -16.91 2.54
N GLU A 86 -1.91 -16.81 2.52
CA GLU A 86 -2.66 -15.57 2.62
C GLU A 86 -2.29 -14.73 3.87
N SER A 87 -2.19 -15.37 5.05
CA SER A 87 -1.75 -14.68 6.28
C SER A 87 -0.33 -14.12 6.16
N ALA A 88 0.56 -14.83 5.47
CA ALA A 88 1.93 -14.36 5.27
C ALA A 88 2.00 -13.21 4.25
N ALA A 89 1.12 -13.21 3.24
CA ALA A 89 0.95 -12.08 2.33
C ALA A 89 0.47 -10.84 3.08
N MET A 90 -0.54 -11.00 3.94
CA MET A 90 -1.05 -9.93 4.81
C MET A 90 0.08 -9.31 5.65
N ASP A 91 0.88 -10.15 6.33
CA ASP A 91 2.00 -9.67 7.15
C ASP A 91 3.02 -8.86 6.33
N CYS A 92 3.32 -9.29 5.09
CA CYS A 92 4.22 -8.55 4.20
C CYS A 92 3.66 -7.17 3.86
N TYR A 93 2.38 -7.06 3.52
CA TYR A 93 1.78 -5.77 3.19
C TYR A 93 1.61 -4.85 4.39
N LEU A 94 1.24 -5.39 5.56
CA LEU A 94 1.22 -4.61 6.78
C LEU A 94 2.62 -4.08 7.10
N LYS A 95 3.67 -4.89 6.88
CA LYS A 95 5.05 -4.42 7.05
C LYS A 95 5.44 -3.34 6.05
N VAL A 96 4.98 -3.44 4.80
CA VAL A 96 5.12 -2.35 3.82
C VAL A 96 4.48 -1.07 4.35
N LEU A 97 3.25 -1.13 4.86
CA LEU A 97 2.53 0.04 5.36
C LEU A 97 3.12 0.60 6.67
N GLU A 98 3.83 -0.21 7.46
CA GLU A 98 4.62 0.28 8.60
C GLU A 98 5.81 1.14 8.15
N LEU A 99 6.48 0.73 7.06
CA LEU A 99 7.66 1.41 6.52
C LEU A 99 7.30 2.60 5.62
N ASP A 100 6.24 2.46 4.83
CA ASP A 100 5.69 3.46 3.92
C ASP A 100 4.16 3.46 3.99
N ARG A 101 3.63 4.37 4.81
CA ARG A 101 2.18 4.58 4.97
C ARG A 101 1.50 5.15 3.72
N SER A 102 2.27 5.63 2.75
CA SER A 102 1.77 6.17 1.49
C SER A 102 1.85 5.16 0.34
N HIS A 103 2.04 3.86 0.62
CA HIS A 103 2.11 2.86 -0.42
C HIS A 103 0.70 2.42 -0.90
N ALA A 104 0.15 3.13 -1.91
CA ALA A 104 -1.21 2.91 -2.40
C ALA A 104 -1.50 1.46 -2.80
N ALA A 105 -0.58 0.79 -3.49
CA ALA A 105 -0.77 -0.60 -3.93
C ALA A 105 -0.81 -1.60 -2.76
N ALA A 106 -0.14 -1.31 -1.64
CA ALA A 106 -0.21 -2.17 -0.46
C ALA A 106 -1.55 -1.99 0.26
N HIS A 107 -2.09 -0.75 0.28
CA HIS A 107 -3.46 -0.53 0.72
C HIS A 107 -4.47 -1.30 -0.13
N ILE A 108 -4.31 -1.36 -1.46
CA ILE A 108 -5.17 -2.18 -2.34
C ILE A 108 -5.13 -3.64 -1.92
N ASN A 109 -3.94 -4.25 -1.88
CA ASN A 109 -3.83 -5.69 -1.63
C ASN A 109 -4.33 -6.07 -0.22
N VAL A 110 -4.06 -5.25 0.80
CA VAL A 110 -4.67 -5.43 2.15
C VAL A 110 -6.18 -5.32 2.10
N GLY A 111 -6.71 -4.35 1.36
CA GLY A 111 -8.15 -4.19 1.16
C GLY A 111 -8.78 -5.41 0.47
N THR A 112 -8.09 -6.01 -0.51
CA THR A 112 -8.52 -7.23 -1.21
C THR A 112 -8.57 -8.42 -0.27
N LEU A 113 -7.57 -8.58 0.59
CA LEU A 113 -7.56 -9.63 1.62
C LEU A 113 -8.74 -9.45 2.60
N TYR A 114 -8.99 -8.24 3.09
CA TYR A 114 -10.17 -7.97 3.92
C TYR A 114 -11.48 -8.27 3.18
N TYR A 115 -11.58 -7.92 1.90
CA TYR A 115 -12.75 -8.21 1.07
C TYR A 115 -13.00 -9.71 0.94
N ASN A 116 -11.95 -10.50 0.69
CA ASN A 116 -12.05 -11.96 0.59
C ASN A 116 -12.54 -12.61 1.88
N HIS A 117 -12.17 -12.03 3.03
CA HIS A 117 -12.69 -12.41 4.34
C HIS A 117 -14.08 -11.83 4.68
N GLN A 118 -14.72 -11.13 3.75
CA GLN A 118 -16.01 -10.45 3.94
C GLN A 118 -15.99 -9.34 5.01
N GLU A 119 -14.79 -8.87 5.38
CA GLU A 119 -14.57 -7.77 6.32
C GLU A 119 -14.65 -6.42 5.59
N TYR A 120 -15.83 -6.13 5.05
CA TYR A 120 -16.06 -5.02 4.11
C TYR A 120 -15.70 -3.64 4.67
N ARG A 121 -15.84 -3.42 5.98
CA ARG A 121 -15.46 -2.15 6.60
C ARG A 121 -13.95 -1.92 6.53
N GLY A 122 -13.14 -2.96 6.76
CA GLY A 122 -11.69 -2.90 6.64
C GLY A 122 -11.28 -2.66 5.20
N ALA A 123 -11.88 -3.41 4.27
CA ALA A 123 -11.65 -3.24 2.83
C ALA A 123 -11.93 -1.79 2.36
N GLU A 124 -13.10 -1.23 2.71
CA GLU A 124 -13.45 0.15 2.37
C GLU A 124 -12.43 1.16 2.89
N GLN A 125 -11.97 1.00 4.14
CA GLN A 125 -10.97 1.90 4.73
C GLN A 125 -9.66 1.90 3.93
N HIS A 126 -9.19 0.71 3.55
CA HIS A 126 -7.95 0.56 2.79
C HIS A 126 -8.07 1.08 1.36
N TYR A 127 -9.17 0.79 0.66
CA TYR A 127 -9.39 1.33 -0.69
C TYR A 127 -9.52 2.85 -0.70
N ARG A 128 -10.19 3.45 0.30
CA ARG A 128 -10.24 4.91 0.46
C ARG A 128 -8.87 5.52 0.77
N ALA A 129 -8.04 4.84 1.55
CA ALA A 129 -6.67 5.28 1.78
C ALA A 129 -5.86 5.27 0.48
N ALA A 130 -5.95 4.20 -0.32
CA ALA A 130 -5.30 4.14 -1.64
C ALA A 130 -5.76 5.28 -2.56
N ILE A 131 -7.06 5.61 -2.60
CA ILE A 131 -7.60 6.74 -3.37
C ILE A 131 -7.07 8.08 -2.87
N ASN A 132 -6.96 8.27 -1.56
CA ASN A 132 -6.44 9.53 -0.99
C ASN A 132 -4.95 9.73 -1.33
N ILE A 133 -4.19 8.63 -1.42
CA ILE A 133 -2.78 8.64 -1.78
C ILE A 133 -2.62 8.87 -3.30
N ASP A 134 -3.33 8.09 -4.11
CA ASP A 134 -3.35 8.20 -5.57
C ASP A 134 -4.79 8.29 -6.10
N PRO A 135 -5.29 9.52 -6.33
CA PRO A 135 -6.63 9.74 -6.90
C PRO A 135 -6.78 9.28 -8.36
N ARG A 136 -5.70 8.81 -9.01
CA ARG A 136 -5.73 8.29 -10.38
C ARG A 136 -5.68 6.77 -10.43
N TYR A 137 -5.70 6.09 -9.29
CA TYR A 137 -5.63 4.64 -9.23
C TYR A 137 -7.00 4.01 -9.54
N ALA A 138 -7.24 3.69 -10.81
CA ALA A 138 -8.52 3.17 -11.29
C ALA A 138 -8.99 1.90 -10.53
N LEU A 139 -8.06 0.99 -10.22
CA LEU A 139 -8.34 -0.25 -9.48
C LEU A 139 -8.92 0.04 -8.09
N ALA A 140 -8.42 1.06 -7.38
CA ALA A 140 -8.91 1.45 -6.06
C ALA A 140 -10.39 1.87 -6.07
N TYR A 141 -10.82 2.58 -7.11
CA TYR A 141 -12.22 2.94 -7.30
C TYR A 141 -13.08 1.74 -7.68
N PHE A 142 -12.53 0.81 -8.49
CA PHE A 142 -13.23 -0.42 -8.85
C PHE A 142 -13.46 -1.29 -7.61
N ASP A 143 -12.43 -1.53 -6.80
CA ASP A 143 -12.55 -2.36 -5.61
C ASP A 143 -13.39 -1.71 -4.50
N LEU A 144 -13.32 -0.38 -4.37
CA LEU A 144 -14.27 0.36 -3.53
C LEU A 144 -15.71 0.15 -4.01
N GLY A 145 -15.93 0.17 -5.33
CA GLY A 145 -17.24 -0.13 -5.92
C GLY A 145 -17.74 -1.53 -5.55
N ASN A 146 -16.86 -2.54 -5.57
CA ASN A 146 -17.20 -3.92 -5.17
C ASN A 146 -17.69 -3.96 -3.72
N VAL A 147 -16.94 -3.35 -2.79
CA VAL A 147 -17.34 -3.26 -1.38
C VAL A 147 -18.67 -2.54 -1.19
N LEU A 148 -18.89 -1.44 -1.90
CA LEU A 148 -20.11 -0.66 -1.81
C LEU A 148 -21.33 -1.45 -2.33
N ASP A 149 -21.15 -2.25 -3.37
CA ASP A 149 -22.21 -3.09 -3.92
C ASP A 149 -22.56 -4.25 -2.97
N GLU A 150 -21.56 -4.93 -2.40
CA GLU A 150 -21.76 -5.98 -1.38
C GLU A 150 -22.46 -5.46 -0.12
N THR A 151 -22.20 -4.21 0.26
CA THR A 151 -22.85 -3.55 1.41
C THR A 151 -24.18 -2.88 1.07
N GLY A 152 -24.70 -3.08 -0.16
CA GLY A 152 -26.01 -2.58 -0.58
C GLY A 152 -26.05 -1.09 -0.93
N ARG A 153 -24.91 -0.39 -0.93
CA ARG A 153 -24.76 1.04 -1.29
C ARG A 153 -24.64 1.21 -2.81
N VAL A 154 -25.60 0.64 -3.54
CA VAL A 154 -25.56 0.46 -5.00
C VAL A 154 -25.30 1.76 -5.77
N MET A 155 -25.91 2.87 -5.37
CA MET A 155 -25.71 4.17 -6.06
C MET A 155 -24.28 4.71 -5.89
N GLU A 156 -23.67 4.48 -4.74
CA GLU A 156 -22.28 4.86 -4.49
C GLU A 156 -21.32 3.94 -5.24
N ALA A 157 -21.64 2.64 -5.32
CA ALA A 157 -20.88 1.68 -6.13
C ALA A 157 -20.84 2.10 -7.61
N ILE A 158 -21.99 2.45 -8.19
CA ILE A 158 -22.10 2.97 -9.56
C ILE A 158 -21.18 4.18 -9.75
N GLN A 159 -21.15 5.10 -8.79
CA GLN A 159 -20.30 6.29 -8.88
C GLN A 159 -18.81 5.93 -8.82
N ALA A 160 -18.41 5.03 -7.92
CA ALA A 160 -17.03 4.56 -7.79
C ALA A 160 -16.56 3.87 -9.08
N TYR A 161 -17.33 2.90 -9.60
CA TYR A 161 -17.00 2.24 -10.87
C TYR A 161 -16.95 3.21 -12.05
N LYS A 162 -17.85 4.20 -12.11
CA LYS A 162 -17.79 5.22 -13.17
C LYS A 162 -16.52 6.06 -13.09
N THR A 163 -16.03 6.37 -11.89
CA THR A 163 -14.72 7.02 -11.73
C THR A 163 -13.60 6.11 -12.21
N ALA A 164 -13.64 4.80 -11.89
CA ALA A 164 -12.68 3.84 -12.44
C ALA A 164 -12.68 3.83 -13.98
N LEU A 165 -13.87 3.86 -14.62
CA LEU A 165 -14.01 3.94 -16.07
C LEU A 165 -13.59 5.28 -16.69
N GLN A 166 -13.68 6.39 -15.93
CA GLN A 166 -13.14 7.67 -16.38
C GLN A 166 -11.61 7.63 -16.44
N LEU A 167 -10.97 6.94 -15.49
CA LEU A 167 -9.52 6.77 -15.43
C LEU A 167 -9.02 5.70 -16.40
N ALA A 168 -9.78 4.61 -16.58
CA ALA A 168 -9.47 3.49 -17.45
C ALA A 168 -10.70 3.07 -18.28
N PRO A 169 -10.99 3.73 -19.42
CA PRO A 169 -12.18 3.45 -20.23
C PRO A 169 -12.23 2.04 -20.84
N THR A 170 -11.11 1.34 -20.90
CA THR A 170 -10.99 -0.02 -21.43
C THR A 170 -11.09 -1.10 -20.35
N TYR A 171 -11.44 -0.74 -19.11
CA TYR A 171 -11.56 -1.68 -18.01
C TYR A 171 -12.88 -2.47 -18.13
N ALA A 172 -12.81 -3.64 -18.77
CA ALA A 172 -13.98 -4.47 -19.07
C ALA A 172 -14.79 -4.83 -17.81
N ASP A 173 -14.12 -5.30 -16.75
CA ASP A 173 -14.79 -5.73 -15.51
C ASP A 173 -15.56 -4.57 -14.83
N ALA A 174 -15.05 -3.34 -14.92
CA ALA A 174 -15.76 -2.17 -14.43
C ALA A 174 -17.03 -1.90 -15.24
N HIS A 175 -17.03 -2.11 -16.57
CA HIS A 175 -18.27 -2.06 -17.36
C HIS A 175 -19.26 -3.16 -16.96
N TYR A 176 -18.77 -4.38 -16.70
CA TYR A 176 -19.59 -5.49 -16.23
C TYR A 176 -20.28 -5.15 -14.90
N ASN A 177 -19.52 -4.70 -13.89
CA ASN A 177 -20.05 -4.39 -12.57
C ASN A 177 -20.99 -3.17 -12.56
N VAL A 178 -20.72 -2.13 -13.36
CA VAL A 178 -21.67 -1.01 -13.52
C VAL A 178 -22.98 -1.47 -14.12
N ALA A 179 -22.95 -2.37 -15.09
CA ALA A 179 -24.16 -2.89 -15.71
C ALA A 179 -25.02 -3.65 -14.68
N LEU A 180 -24.41 -4.55 -13.90
CA LEU A 180 -25.09 -5.25 -12.81
C LEU A 180 -25.67 -4.29 -11.76
N ALA A 181 -24.89 -3.29 -11.34
CA ALA A 181 -25.35 -2.31 -10.37
C ALA A 181 -26.54 -1.49 -10.89
N TYR A 182 -26.55 -1.11 -12.18
CA TYR A 182 -27.72 -0.47 -12.79
C TYR A 182 -28.94 -1.39 -12.88
N GLU A 183 -28.76 -2.70 -13.08
CA GLU A 183 -29.88 -3.65 -13.02
C GLU A 183 -30.46 -3.77 -11.62
N LYS A 184 -29.61 -3.83 -10.58
CA LYS A 184 -30.03 -3.76 -9.16
C LYS A 184 -30.80 -2.46 -8.88
N ALA A 185 -30.36 -1.34 -9.44
CA ALA A 185 -31.03 -0.04 -9.36
C ALA A 185 -32.30 0.09 -10.24
N ARG A 186 -32.69 -0.97 -10.97
CA ARG A 186 -33.83 -0.98 -11.91
C ARG A 186 -33.73 0.07 -13.03
N GLU A 187 -32.51 0.34 -13.49
CA GLU A 187 -32.21 1.24 -14.61
C GLU A 187 -31.66 0.49 -15.85
N PRO A 188 -32.44 -0.43 -16.46
CA PRO A 188 -31.94 -1.37 -17.47
C PRO A 188 -31.40 -0.69 -18.74
N ARG A 189 -31.89 0.50 -19.10
CA ARG A 189 -31.37 1.26 -20.25
C ARG A 189 -29.94 1.76 -20.03
N LYS A 190 -29.58 2.13 -18.80
CA LYS A 190 -28.21 2.49 -18.46
C LYS A 190 -27.34 1.24 -18.41
N ALA A 191 -27.84 0.15 -17.83
CA ALA A 191 -27.16 -1.16 -17.84
C ALA A 191 -26.81 -1.62 -19.26
N LEU A 192 -27.76 -1.52 -20.20
CA LEU A 192 -27.58 -1.93 -21.60
C LEU A 192 -26.36 -1.29 -22.25
N ARG A 193 -26.11 0.01 -22.01
CA ARG A 193 -24.94 0.71 -22.56
C ARG A 193 -23.64 0.11 -22.06
N HIS A 194 -23.57 -0.23 -20.78
CA HIS A 194 -22.39 -0.84 -20.17
C HIS A 194 -22.23 -2.30 -20.59
N TRP A 195 -23.31 -3.06 -20.76
CA TRP A 195 -23.24 -4.41 -21.32
C TRP A 195 -22.69 -4.43 -22.74
N GLN A 196 -23.12 -3.50 -23.59
CA GLN A 196 -22.60 -3.35 -24.94
C GLN A 196 -21.12 -2.95 -24.95
N ALA A 197 -20.70 -2.07 -24.03
CA ALA A 197 -19.31 -1.69 -23.89
C ALA A 197 -18.45 -2.88 -23.43
N TYR A 198 -18.90 -3.64 -22.43
CA TYR A 198 -18.24 -4.86 -21.96
C TYR A 198 -18.02 -5.86 -23.10
N ILE A 199 -19.05 -6.20 -23.88
CA ILE A 199 -18.94 -7.15 -25.01
C ILE A 199 -17.98 -6.67 -26.10
N LYS A 200 -17.80 -5.36 -26.29
CA LYS A 200 -16.81 -4.83 -27.24
C LYS A 200 -15.38 -5.03 -26.76
N LEU A 201 -15.17 -5.04 -25.45
CA LEU A 201 -13.86 -5.19 -24.82
C LEU A 201 -13.52 -6.67 -24.59
N ASP A 202 -14.49 -7.47 -24.16
CA ASP A 202 -14.37 -8.90 -23.94
C ASP A 202 -15.43 -9.67 -24.74
N THR A 203 -14.99 -10.20 -25.89
CA THR A 203 -15.86 -10.92 -26.81
C THR A 203 -15.98 -12.41 -26.54
N SER A 204 -15.07 -13.01 -25.77
CA SER A 204 -14.96 -14.48 -25.65
C SER A 204 -14.80 -15.00 -24.23
N GLY A 205 -14.70 -14.12 -23.24
CA GLY A 205 -14.59 -14.48 -21.84
C GLY A 205 -15.85 -15.19 -21.30
N PRO A 206 -15.74 -15.87 -20.15
CA PRO A 206 -16.84 -16.61 -19.55
C PRO A 206 -18.06 -15.72 -19.25
N TRP A 207 -17.82 -14.46 -18.91
CA TRP A 207 -18.86 -13.48 -18.62
C TRP A 207 -19.50 -12.87 -19.88
N SER A 208 -18.92 -13.07 -21.08
CA SER A 208 -19.47 -12.60 -22.35
C SER A 208 -20.81 -13.25 -22.70
N VAL A 209 -21.02 -14.51 -22.33
CA VAL A 209 -22.31 -15.19 -22.53
C VAL A 209 -23.38 -14.56 -21.64
N HIS A 210 -23.05 -14.28 -20.37
CA HIS A 210 -23.95 -13.60 -19.45
C HIS A 210 -24.37 -12.23 -19.97
N ALA A 211 -23.41 -11.40 -20.37
CA ALA A 211 -23.69 -10.07 -20.87
C ALA A 211 -24.56 -10.08 -22.15
N ARG A 212 -24.34 -11.00 -23.09
CA ARG A 212 -25.22 -11.16 -24.27
C ARG A 212 -26.65 -11.51 -23.88
N ASN A 213 -26.82 -12.42 -22.92
CA ASN A 213 -28.14 -12.80 -22.43
C ASN A 213 -28.85 -11.61 -21.76
N GLN A 214 -28.14 -10.80 -20.96
CA GLN A 214 -28.73 -9.59 -20.37
C GLN A 214 -29.12 -8.56 -21.44
N ILE A 215 -28.28 -8.34 -22.46
CA ILE A 215 -28.60 -7.46 -23.59
C ILE A 215 -29.90 -7.91 -24.27
N GLN A 216 -30.00 -9.19 -24.61
CA GLN A 216 -31.19 -9.76 -25.25
C GLN A 216 -32.43 -9.58 -24.37
N ARG A 217 -32.33 -9.91 -23.08
CA ARG A 217 -33.43 -9.77 -22.12
C ARG A 217 -33.92 -8.33 -22.00
N ILE A 218 -33.00 -7.37 -21.87
CA ILE A 218 -33.35 -5.95 -21.77
C ILE A 218 -34.06 -5.48 -23.05
N LEU A 219 -33.50 -5.81 -24.23
CA LEU A 219 -34.08 -5.42 -25.52
C LEU A 219 -35.47 -6.04 -25.76
N GLN A 220 -35.67 -7.31 -25.42
CA GLN A 220 -36.98 -7.96 -25.51
C GLN A 220 -37.99 -7.29 -24.57
N SER A 221 -37.59 -6.96 -23.34
CA SER A 221 -38.47 -6.28 -22.38
C SER A 221 -38.86 -4.87 -22.81
N ASP A 222 -37.97 -4.15 -23.48
CA ASP A 222 -38.25 -2.81 -24.03
C ASP A 222 -39.12 -2.91 -25.30
N GLY A 223 -38.91 -3.91 -26.15
CA GLY A 223 -39.75 -4.19 -27.33
C GLY A 223 -41.19 -4.59 -26.98
N LEU A 224 -41.39 -5.38 -25.93
CA LEU A 224 -42.72 -5.74 -25.41
C LEU A 224 -43.48 -4.53 -24.82
N LYS A 225 -42.75 -3.52 -24.33
CA LYS A 225 -43.35 -2.28 -23.78
C LYS A 225 -43.73 -1.25 -24.86
N LEU A 226 -43.30 -1.43 -26.11
CA LEU A 226 -43.47 -0.46 -27.19
C LEU A 226 -44.70 -0.69 -28.08
N VAL A 227 -45.65 -1.58 -27.74
CA VAL A 227 -46.90 -1.71 -28.52
C VAL A 227 -47.77 -0.45 -28.34
N PRO A 228 -47.99 0.37 -29.38
CA PRO A 228 -48.85 1.55 -29.29
C PRO A 228 -50.32 1.13 -29.38
N LYS A 229 -51.17 1.84 -28.64
CA LYS A 229 -52.64 1.83 -28.69
C LYS A 229 -53.18 1.48 -30.09
N GLN A 230 -54.03 0.46 -30.16
CA GLN A 230 -55.00 0.36 -31.25
C GLN A 230 -55.75 1.69 -31.30
N GLN A 231 -55.57 2.45 -32.38
CA GLN A 231 -56.51 3.50 -32.72
C GLN A 231 -57.79 2.80 -33.15
N SER A 232 -58.75 2.74 -32.23
CA SER A 232 -60.15 2.55 -32.58
C SER A 232 -60.64 3.80 -33.30
N ASN A 233 -60.91 3.66 -34.60
CA ASN A 233 -62.07 4.21 -35.30
C ASN A 233 -62.13 3.63 -36.72
#